data_AF-A0A3M6H3Z6-F1
#
_entry.id   AF-A0A3M6H3Z6-F1
#
_cell.length_a   1.000
_cell.length_b   1.000
_cell.length_c   1.000
_cell.angle_alpha   90.00
_cell.angle_beta   90.00
_cell.angle_gamma   90.00
#
_symmetry.space_group_name_H-M   'P 1'
#
loop_
_entity.id
_entity.type
_entity.pdbx_description
1 polymer ?
#
loop_
_entity_poly.entity_id
_entity_poly.type
_entity_poly.pdbx_seq_one_letter_code
_entity_poly.pdbx_strand_id
1 'polypeptide(L)' 'MLVQFDLNQNDLDALLRHCQTFRPATGDGREDARLVDALQALEQALLEVEREHPQTAS' A
#
# COMPACT_ATOMS: atom_id res chain seq x y z
N MET A 1 7.47 -15.48 5.57
CA MET A 1 6.54 -15.68 4.44
C MET A 1 6.47 -14.35 3.70
N LEU A 2 7.21 -14.21 2.60
CA LEU A 2 7.17 -13.03 1.75
C LEU A 2 6.03 -13.25 0.77
N VAL A 3 4.93 -12.51 0.92
CA VAL A 3 3.89 -12.50 -0.12
C VAL A 3 4.48 -11.71 -1.28
N GLN A 4 4.91 -12.41 -2.32
CA GLN A 4 5.42 -11.80 -3.54
C GLN A 4 4.19 -11.42 -4.38
N PHE A 5 3.85 -10.13 -4.30
CA PHE A 5 2.77 -9.54 -5.07
C PHE A 5 3.28 -9.26 -6.48
N ASP A 6 2.89 -10.10 -7.45
CA ASP A 6 3.03 -9.81 -8.89
C ASP A 6 1.93 -8.80 -9.26
N LEU A 7 2.10 -7.56 -8.81
CA LEU A 7 1.18 -6.46 -9.12
C LEU A 7 1.61 -5.85 -10.44
N ASN A 8 0.74 -5.91 -11.44
CA ASN A 8 0.85 -5.03 -12.59
C ASN A 8 0.78 -3.57 -12.08
N GLN A 9 1.41 -2.60 -12.75
CA GLN A 9 1.41 -1.19 -12.31
C GLN A 9 -0.01 -0.63 -12.06
N ASN A 10 -1.01 -1.12 -12.80
CA ASN A 10 -2.40 -0.74 -12.59
C ASN A 10 -2.93 -1.19 -11.21
N ASP A 11 -2.59 -2.41 -10.80
CA ASP A 11 -2.97 -2.94 -9.49
C ASP A 11 -2.16 -2.30 -8.36
N LEU A 12 -0.89 -1.96 -8.61
CA LEU A 12 -0.06 -1.19 -7.66
C LEU A 12 -0.65 0.21 -7.43
N ASP A 13 -0.96 0.97 -8.47
CA ASP A 13 -1.60 2.31 -8.37
C ASP A 13 -2.97 2.21 -7.69
N ALA A 14 -3.78 1.21 -8.04
CA ALA A 14 -5.07 0.97 -7.43
C ALA A 14 -4.95 0.67 -5.92
N LEU A 15 -3.96 -0.13 -5.52
CA LEU A 15 -3.70 -0.45 -4.12
C LEU A 15 -3.15 0.75 -3.34
N LEU A 16 -2.27 1.55 -3.96
CA LEU A 16 -1.72 2.78 -3.38
C LEU A 16 -2.82 3.82 -3.15
N ARG A 17 -3.71 4.01 -4.14
CA ARG A 17 -4.93 4.81 -4.00
C ARG A 17 -5.86 4.26 -2.92
N HIS A 18 -6.00 2.95 -2.81
CA HIS A 18 -6.80 2.35 -1.76
C HIS A 18 -6.24 2.67 -0.38
N CYS A 19 -4.93 2.57 -0.17
CA CYS A 19 -4.29 2.94 1.09
C CYS A 19 -4.52 4.41 1.47
N GLN A 20 -4.53 5.32 0.50
CA GLN A 20 -4.74 6.75 0.74
C GLN A 20 -6.20 7.12 1.01
N THR A 21 -7.14 6.45 0.32
CA THR A 21 -8.58 6.75 0.38
C THR A 21 -9.31 5.99 1.47
N PHE A 22 -8.82 4.81 1.83
CA PHE A 22 -9.40 4.01 2.90
C PHE A 22 -9.13 4.70 4.24
N ARG A 23 -10.20 4.92 5.00
CA ARG A 23 -10.13 5.36 6.39
C ARG A 23 -10.74 4.25 7.23
N PRO A 24 -9.93 3.57 8.06
CA PRO A 24 -10.49 2.61 8.99
C PRO A 24 -11.47 3.36 9.91
N ALA A 25 -12.65 2.77 10.05
CA ALA A 25 -13.73 3.26 10.89
C ALA A 25 -14.33 2.04 11.61
N THR A 26 -13.48 1.29 12.30
CA THR A 26 -13.91 0.07 13.00
C THR A 26 -14.66 0.39 14.29
N GLY A 27 -14.54 1.64 14.76
CA GLY A 27 -15.18 2.12 16.00
C GLY A 27 -14.31 1.94 17.24
N ASP A 28 -13.18 1.25 17.08
CA ASP A 28 -12.15 1.05 18.09
C ASP A 28 -10.91 1.89 17.74
N GLY A 29 -10.73 3.04 18.42
CA GLY A 29 -9.65 3.97 18.09
C GLY A 29 -8.22 3.38 18.17
N ARG A 30 -8.02 2.29 18.93
CA ARG A 30 -6.76 1.55 18.95
C ARG A 30 -6.56 0.68 17.71
N GLU A 31 -7.63 0.08 17.23
CA GLU A 31 -7.62 -0.74 16.03
C GLU A 31 -7.51 0.14 14.79
N ASP A 32 -8.25 1.25 14.74
CA ASP A 32 -8.12 2.26 13.70
C ASP A 32 -6.67 2.79 13.62
N ALA A 33 -6.03 3.08 14.75
CA ALA A 33 -4.63 3.50 14.78
C ALA A 33 -3.66 2.44 14.23
N ARG A 34 -3.86 1.16 14.56
CA ARG A 34 -3.05 0.06 14.01
C ARG A 34 -3.29 -0.15 12.52
N LEU A 35 -4.52 0.00 12.06
CA LEU A 35 -4.86 -0.12 10.64
C LEU A 35 -4.26 1.03 9.84
N VAL A 36 -4.31 2.26 10.36
CA VAL A 36 -3.63 3.41 9.75
C VAL A 36 -2.13 3.17 9.66
N ASP A 37 -1.49 2.73 10.75
CA ASP A 37 -0.05 2.43 10.77
C ASP A 37 0.32 1.34 9.75
N ALA A 38 -0.47 0.26 9.67
CA ALA A 38 -0.27 -0.80 8.69
C ALA A 38 -0.46 -0.32 7.24
N LEU A 39 -1.44 0.55 6.98
CA LEU A 39 -1.67 1.13 5.65
C LEU A 39 -0.53 2.06 5.24
N GLN A 40 0.00 2.85 6.18
CA GLN A 40 1.16 3.70 5.93
C GLN A 40 2.42 2.85 5.65
N ALA A 41 2.65 1.79 6.41
CA ALA A 41 3.76 0.87 6.17
C ALA A 41 3.63 0.19 4.79
N LEU A 42 2.41 -0.21 4.40
CA LEU A 42 2.14 -0.79 3.09
C LEU A 42 2.37 0.23 1.97
N GLU A 43 1.90 1.48 2.11
CA GLU A 43 2.15 2.55 1.15
C GLU A 43 3.64 2.80 0.94
N GLN A 44 4.43 2.86 2.03
CA GLN A 44 5.88 3.04 1.92
C GLN A 44 6.55 1.86 1.22
N ALA A 45 6.15 0.63 1.52
CA ALA A 45 6.68 -0.56 0.85
C ALA A 45 6.33 -0.57 -0.65
N LEU A 46 5.11 -0.17 -1.03
CA LEU A 46 4.71 -0.07 -2.44
C LEU A 46 5.50 1.03 -3.18
N LEU A 47 5.70 2.19 -2.55
CA LEU A 47 6.54 3.26 -3.11
C LEU A 47 8.00 2.83 -3.25
N GLU A 48 8.54 2.08 -2.30
CA GLU A 48 9.90 1.53 -2.38
C GLU A 48 10.03 0.57 -3.57
N VAL A 49 9.09 -0.35 -3.73
CA VAL A 49 9.05 -1.28 -4.87
C VAL A 49 8.92 -0.53 -6.20
N GLU A 50 8.08 0.51 -6.29
CA GLU A 50 7.95 1.35 -7.48
C GLU A 50 9.28 2.07 -7.83
N ARG A 51 10.02 2.52 -6.81
CA ARG A 51 11.31 3.19 -6.97
C ARG A 51 12.45 2.22 -7.32
N GLU A 52 12.39 0.98 -6.87
CA GLU A 52 13.38 -0.06 -7.19
C GLU A 52 13.14 -0.70 -8.56
N HIS A 53 11.88 -0.73 -9.00
CA HIS A 53 11.46 -1.21 -10.31
C HIS A 53 10.73 -0.14 -11.13
N PRO A 54 11.35 1.02 -11.40
CA PRO A 54 10.81 1.94 -12.39
C PRO A 54 10.89 1.20 -13.71
N GLN A 55 9.73 0.86 -14.30
CA GLN A 55 9.71 0.28 -15.63
C GLN A 55 10.57 1.20 -16.51
N THR A 56 11.62 0.64 -17.11
CA THR A 56 12.37 1.27 -18.18
C THR A 56 11.35 1.94 -19.09
N ALA A 57 11.34 3.27 -19.05
CA ALA A 57 10.63 4.10 -20.01
C ALA A 57 11.08 3.60 -21.39
N SER A 58 10.18 2.91 -22.08
CA SER A 58 10.36 2.48 -23.46
C SER A 58 9.41 3.23 -24.36
#